data_AF-A0A183P6C5-F1
#
_entry.id   AF-A0A183P6C5-F1
#
_cell.length_a   1.000
_cell.length_b   1.000
_cell.length_c   1.000
_cell.angle_alpha   90.00
_cell.angle_beta   90.00
_cell.angle_gamma   90.00
#
_symmetry.space_group_name_H-M   'P 1'
#
loop_
_entity.id
_entity.type
_entity.pdbx_description
1 polymer ?
#
loop_
_entity_poly.entity_id
_entity_poly.type
_entity_poly.pdbx_seq_one_letter_code
_entity_poly.pdbx_strand_id
1 'polypeptide(L)'
;MKIGPSLWITLYPECRNPRRFHGLRKIHKKNKSLRPVFDFMNSPKYELAKYLASVLKLHEKLVNHGIKTTGFKNNIDTIHLKENEMMASFNISSIFITVTISPNFEFLVPV
;
A
#
# COMPACT_ATOMS: atom_id res chain seq x y z
N MET A 1 6.99 -23.11 0.75
CA MET A 1 6.84 -22.74 -0.68
C MET A 1 8.22 -22.89 -1.34
N LYS A 2 8.38 -23.80 -2.31
CA LYS A 2 9.65 -23.99 -3.03
C LYS A 2 9.63 -23.18 -4.31
N ILE A 3 10.65 -22.34 -4.53
CA ILE A 3 10.80 -21.51 -5.73
C ILE A 3 11.61 -22.31 -6.76
N GLY A 4 11.17 -22.34 -8.02
CA GLY A 4 11.88 -23.04 -9.09
C GLY A 4 13.16 -22.31 -9.53
N PRO A 5 14.13 -23.01 -10.16
CA PRO A 5 15.42 -22.42 -10.53
C PRO A 5 15.33 -21.21 -11.47
N SER A 6 14.40 -21.26 -12.43
CA SER A 6 14.17 -20.16 -13.38
C SER A 6 13.63 -18.90 -12.69
N LEU A 7 12.65 -19.08 -11.81
CA LEU A 7 12.08 -17.99 -11.02
C LEU A 7 13.12 -17.43 -10.04
N TRP A 8 13.95 -18.29 -9.44
CA TRP A 8 15.04 -17.86 -8.57
C TRP A 8 15.99 -16.88 -9.27
N ILE A 9 16.46 -17.20 -10.48
CA ILE A 9 17.35 -16.32 -11.27
C ILE A 9 16.70 -14.96 -11.52
N THR A 10 15.40 -14.91 -11.80
CA THR A 10 14.68 -13.64 -12.01
C THR A 10 14.51 -12.82 -10.72
N LEU A 11 14.28 -13.48 -9.58
CA LEU A 11 14.08 -12.80 -8.30
C LEU A 11 15.40 -12.42 -7.61
N TYR A 12 16.51 -13.01 -8.04
CA TYR A 12 17.82 -12.77 -7.47
C TYR A 12 18.24 -11.30 -7.72
N PRO A 13 18.66 -10.57 -6.68
CA PRO A 13 18.95 -9.15 -6.80
C PRO A 13 20.31 -8.92 -7.50
N GLU A 14 20.30 -8.75 -8.82
CA GLU A 14 21.55 -8.53 -9.60
C GLU A 14 21.85 -7.05 -9.90
N CYS A 15 20.87 -6.14 -9.75
CA CYS A 15 21.04 -4.73 -10.08
C CYS A 15 21.69 -3.91 -8.95
N ARG A 16 22.65 -3.05 -9.29
CA ARG A 16 23.34 -2.17 -8.33
C ARG A 16 22.82 -0.72 -8.29
N ASN A 17 21.73 -0.45 -9.00
CA ASN A 17 21.20 0.90 -9.12
C ASN A 17 20.54 1.36 -7.81
N PRO A 18 20.93 2.53 -7.28
CA PRO A 18 20.27 3.09 -6.11
C PRO A 18 18.83 3.48 -6.44
N ARG A 19 17.96 3.40 -5.43
CA ARG A 19 16.57 3.85 -5.54
C ARG A 19 16.50 5.36 -5.70
N ARG A 20 15.53 5.85 -6.45
CA ARG A 20 15.27 7.29 -6.55
C ARG A 20 14.27 7.71 -5.49
N PHE A 21 14.53 8.86 -4.88
CA PHE A 21 13.65 9.47 -3.89
C PHE A 21 13.06 10.75 -4.47
N HIS A 22 11.74 10.85 -4.48
CA HIS A 22 10.99 11.99 -4.99
C HIS A 22 10.15 12.61 -3.87
N GLY A 23 10.27 13.92 -3.69
CA GLY A 23 9.39 14.70 -2.82
C GLY A 23 8.25 15.31 -3.62
N LEU A 24 7.08 14.67 -3.64
CA LEU A 24 5.91 15.22 -4.33
C LEU A 24 5.20 16.26 -3.47
N ARG A 25 4.87 17.43 -4.03
CA ARG A 25 4.21 18.50 -3.26
C ARG A 25 2.75 18.13 -2.96
N LYS A 26 2.34 18.23 -1.70
CA LYS A 26 0.92 18.18 -1.31
C LYS A 26 0.28 19.55 -1.55
N ILE A 27 -0.18 19.77 -2.78
CA ILE A 27 -0.73 21.07 -3.25
C ILE A 27 -1.94 21.57 -2.44
N HIS A 28 -2.68 20.67 -1.78
CA HIS A 28 -3.86 20.97 -0.97
C HIS A 28 -3.55 21.30 0.50
N LYS A 29 -2.28 21.38 0.92
CA LYS A 29 -1.89 21.70 2.31
C LYS A 29 -1.20 23.07 2.37
N LYS A 30 -1.64 23.92 3.30
CA LYS A 30 -1.17 25.32 3.48
C LYS A 30 0.35 25.46 3.55
N ASN A 31 1.03 24.51 4.22
CA ASN A 31 2.49 24.53 4.40
C ASN A 31 3.27 23.80 3.29
N LYS A 32 2.63 23.44 2.17
CA LYS A 32 3.25 22.80 0.99
C LYS A 32 4.14 21.59 1.33
N SER A 33 3.75 20.82 2.35
CA SER A 33 4.45 19.61 2.80
C SER A 33 4.72 18.64 1.63
N LEU A 34 5.89 18.01 1.62
CA LEU A 34 6.24 16.99 0.63
C LEU A 34 5.73 15.62 1.07
N ARG A 35 5.25 14.83 0.11
CA ARG A 35 5.03 13.39 0.25
C ARG A 35 6.29 12.69 -0.25
N PRO A 36 7.06 12.01 0.62
CA PRO A 36 8.14 11.15 0.15
C PRO A 36 7.56 10.02 -0.71
N VAL A 37 8.15 9.80 -1.87
CA VAL A 37 7.84 8.69 -2.79
C VAL A 37 9.15 8.07 -3.21
N PHE A 38 9.25 6.75 -3.03
CA PHE A 38 10.40 5.98 -3.48
C PHE A 38 10.05 5.33 -4.82
N ASP A 39 10.91 5.56 -5.81
CA ASP A 39 10.88 4.84 -7.07
C ASP A 39 11.86 3.66 -7.01
N PHE A 40 11.27 2.47 -7.10
CA PHE A 40 11.97 1.18 -7.06
C PHE A 40 12.26 0.63 -8.46
N MET A 41 11.90 1.34 -9.53
CA MET A 41 12.18 0.93 -10.91
C MET A 41 13.68 0.67 -11.08
N ASN A 42 14.03 -0.46 -11.70
CA ASN A 42 15.41 -0.92 -11.89
C ASN A 42 16.23 -1.14 -10.61
N SER A 43 15.58 -1.15 -9.43
CA SER A 43 16.25 -1.50 -8.18
C SER A 43 16.38 -3.02 -8.04
N PRO A 44 17.40 -3.53 -7.30
CA PRO A 44 17.59 -4.98 -7.10
C PRO A 44 16.39 -5.71 -6.50
N LYS A 45 15.49 -4.99 -5.80
CA LYS A 45 14.31 -5.58 -5.15
C LYS A 45 13.04 -5.51 -5.99
N TYR A 46 13.11 -4.97 -7.21
CA TYR A 46 11.93 -4.67 -8.02
C TYR A 46 11.16 -5.93 -8.42
N GLU A 47 11.85 -6.92 -9.00
CA GLU A 47 11.21 -8.17 -9.42
C GLU A 47 10.71 -9.00 -8.23
N LEU A 48 11.46 -9.01 -7.13
CA LEU A 48 11.00 -9.60 -5.87
C LEU A 48 9.72 -8.92 -5.34
N ALA A 49 9.68 -7.59 -5.33
CA ALA A 49 8.50 -6.85 -4.88
C ALA A 49 7.27 -7.12 -5.76
N LYS A 50 7.44 -7.18 -7.09
CA LYS A 50 6.37 -7.57 -8.02
C LYS A 50 5.84 -8.96 -7.74
N TYR A 51 6.75 -9.91 -7.52
CA TYR A 51 6.40 -11.28 -7.22
C TYR A 51 5.61 -11.40 -5.92
N LEU A 52 6.08 -10.73 -4.85
CA LEU A 52 5.34 -10.69 -3.59
C LEU A 52 3.98 -10.02 -3.76
N ALA A 53 3.90 -8.93 -4.52
CA ALA A 53 2.63 -8.28 -4.81
C ALA A 53 1.64 -9.21 -5.54
N SER A 54 2.11 -10.06 -6.46
CA SER A 54 1.25 -11.02 -7.15
C SER A 54 0.75 -12.13 -6.22
N VAL A 55 1.60 -12.62 -5.31
CA VAL A 55 1.22 -13.59 -4.26
C VAL A 55 0.20 -12.98 -3.29
N LEU A 56 0.43 -11.75 -2.83
CA LEU A 56 -0.48 -11.05 -1.93
C LEU A 56 -1.81 -10.69 -2.61
N LYS A 57 -1.79 -10.38 -3.91
CA LYS A 57 -3.00 -10.10 -4.69
C LYS A 57 -4.01 -11.26 -4.66
N LEU A 58 -3.54 -12.51 -4.54
CA LEU A 58 -4.43 -13.66 -4.37
C LEU A 58 -5.30 -13.55 -3.11
N HIS A 59 -4.76 -12.93 -2.06
CA HIS A 59 -5.42 -12.73 -0.78
C HIS A 59 -6.30 -11.47 -0.75
N GLU A 60 -6.19 -10.59 -1.75
CA GLU A 60 -7.04 -9.40 -1.87
C GLU A 60 -8.54 -9.79 -1.95
N LYS A 61 -8.84 -10.93 -2.58
CA LYS A 61 -10.21 -11.48 -2.65
C LYS A 61 -10.76 -11.99 -1.31
N LEU A 62 -9.90 -12.22 -0.31
CA LEU A 62 -10.32 -12.63 1.03
C LEU A 62 -10.74 -11.42 1.89
N VAL A 63 -10.43 -10.20 1.44
CA VAL A 63 -10.79 -8.96 2.13
C VAL A 63 -12.23 -8.59 1.76
N ASN A 64 -13.19 -9.02 2.58
CA ASN A 64 -14.62 -8.80 2.37
C ASN A 64 -15.10 -7.36 2.66
N HIS A 65 -14.21 -6.45 3.10
CA HIS A 65 -14.58 -5.10 3.55
C HIS A 65 -14.38 -4.01 2.48
N GLY A 66 -14.02 -4.38 1.25
CA GLY A 66 -13.85 -3.42 0.15
C GLY A 66 -15.19 -3.01 -0.46
N ILE A 67 -15.58 -1.73 -0.34
CA ILE A 67 -16.76 -1.18 -1.00
C ILE A 67 -16.33 -0.53 -2.31
N LYS A 68 -16.94 -0.93 -3.44
CA LYS A 68 -16.75 -0.25 -4.73
C LYS A 68 -17.43 1.12 -4.70
N THR A 69 -16.84 2.12 -5.35
CA THR A 69 -17.37 3.50 -5.38
C THR A 69 -18.84 3.58 -5.80
N THR A 70 -19.27 2.77 -6.77
CA THR A 70 -20.66 2.70 -7.21
C THR A 70 -21.60 2.15 -6.12
N GLY A 71 -21.18 1.11 -5.40
CA GLY A 71 -21.93 0.58 -4.26
C GLY A 71 -21.95 1.54 -3.08
N PHE A 72 -20.86 2.26 -2.84
CA PHE A 72 -20.78 3.26 -1.78
C PHE A 72 -21.76 4.41 -1.99
N LYS A 73 -21.87 4.93 -3.22
CA LYS A 73 -22.84 5.98 -3.56
C LYS A 73 -24.26 5.52 -3.25
N ASN A 74 -24.65 4.35 -3.76
CA ASN A 74 -25.98 3.80 -3.52
C ASN A 74 -26.27 3.59 -2.03
N ASN A 75 -25.26 3.18 -1.26
CA ASN A 75 -25.39 3.00 0.18
C ASN A 75 -25.56 4.31 0.94
N ILE A 76 -24.98 5.42 0.48
CA ILE A 76 -25.18 6.75 1.09
C ILE A 76 -26.53 7.33 0.68
N ASP A 77 -26.91 7.18 -0.58
CA ASP A 77 -28.16 7.74 -1.11
C ASP A 77 -29.40 7.14 -0.41
N THR A 78 -29.28 5.95 0.20
CA THR A 78 -30.35 5.29 0.97
C THR A 78 -30.36 5.65 2.46
N ILE A 79 -29.38 6.40 2.97
CA ILE A 79 -29.32 6.78 4.38
C ILE A 79 -30.19 8.02 4.62
N HIS A 80 -31.23 7.87 5.44
CA HIS A 80 -32.03 8.97 5.95
C HIS A 80 -31.67 9.23 7.42
N LEU A 81 -31.18 10.43 7.71
CA LEU A 81 -30.84 10.85 9.08
C LEU A 81 -32.10 11.26 9.83
N LYS A 82 -32.24 10.79 11.08
CA LYS A 82 -33.25 11.28 12.03
C LYS A 82 -32.82 12.61 12.65
N GLU A 83 -33.73 13.32 13.31
CA GLU A 83 -33.46 14.62 13.97
C GLU A 83 -32.29 14.60 14.97
N ASN A 84 -31.99 13.43 15.56
CA ASN A 84 -30.91 13.25 16.54
C ASN A 84 -29.67 12.53 15.96
N GLU A 85 -29.56 12.40 14.64
CA GLU A 85 -28.44 11.73 13.97
C GLU A 85 -27.61 12.73 13.16
N MET A 86 -26.29 12.50 13.11
CA MET A 86 -25.35 13.30 12.34
C MET A 86 -24.40 12.41 11.56
N MET A 87 -24.11 12.82 10.32
CA MET A 87 -23.08 12.20 9.51
C MET A 87 -21.74 12.92 9.70
N ALA A 88 -20.68 12.16 10.00
CA ALA A 88 -19.33 12.68 10.17
C ALA A 88 -18.36 12.02 9.18
N SER A 89 -17.43 12.81 8.63
CA SER A 89 -16.35 12.29 7.77
C SER A 89 -15.03 12.29 8.53
N PHE A 90 -14.37 11.14 8.56
CA PHE A 90 -13.09 10.97 9.23
C PHE A 90 -11.97 10.85 8.21
N ASN A 91 -10.94 11.66 8.38
CA ASN A 91 -9.75 11.59 7.55
C ASN A 91 -8.61 10.91 8.32
N ILE A 92 -8.23 9.71 7.87
CA ILE A 92 -7.08 8.99 8.44
C ILE A 92 -5.80 9.61 7.88
N SER A 93 -4.84 9.91 8.76
CA SER A 93 -3.51 10.38 8.37
C SER A 93 -2.49 9.25 8.45
N SER A 94 -1.52 9.23 7.52
CA SER A 94 -0.31 8.39 7.61
C SER A 94 -0.51 6.87 7.74
N ILE A 95 -1.46 6.29 6.99
CA ILE A 95 -1.75 4.83 6.97
C ILE A 95 -0.49 3.98 6.74
N PHE A 96 0.43 4.42 5.89
CA PHE A 96 1.63 3.66 5.52
C PHE A 96 2.75 3.66 6.57
N ILE A 97 2.78 4.65 7.47
CA ILE A 97 3.87 4.80 8.46
C ILE A 97 3.46 4.19 9.81
N THR A 98 2.15 4.12 10.07
CA THR A 98 1.59 3.67 11.36
C THR A 98 1.42 2.15 11.43
N VAL A 99 1.90 1.40 10.43
CA VAL A 99 1.90 -0.06 10.48
C VAL A 99 2.84 -0.50 11.59
N THR A 100 2.28 -0.96 12.70
CA THR A 100 3.06 -1.51 13.80
C THR A 100 3.64 -2.85 13.36
N ILE A 101 4.96 -2.91 13.23
CA ILE A 101 5.67 -4.16 12.99
C ILE A 101 5.63 -4.90 14.32
N SER A 102 4.81 -5.95 14.43
CA SER A 102 4.87 -6.82 15.61
C SER A 102 6.23 -7.52 15.65
N PRO A 103 6.77 -7.84 16.84
CA PRO A 103 8.06 -8.52 16.98
C PRO A 103 8.12 -9.86 16.21
N ASN A 104 6.98 -10.44 15.85
CA ASN A 104 6.91 -11.67 15.06
C ASN A 104 7.30 -11.49 13.57
N PHE A 105 7.51 -10.26 13.09
CA PHE A 105 7.95 -9.94 11.71
C PHE A 105 9.47 -9.77 11.56
N GLU A 106 10.26 -10.09 12.59
CA GLU A 106 11.72 -9.89 12.66
C GLU A 106 12.53 -10.64 11.57
N PHE A 107 11.91 -11.53 10.81
CA PHE A 107 12.55 -12.31 9.73
C PHE A 107 12.71 -11.57 8.38
N LEU A 108 12.28 -10.31 8.25
CA LEU A 108 12.28 -9.59 6.94
C LEU A 108 13.23 -8.40 6.84
N VAL A 109 14.07 -8.13 7.85
CA VAL A 109 15.12 -7.11 7.75
C VAL A 109 16.46 -7.81 7.50
N PRO A 110 17.07 -7.68 6.30
CA PRO A 110 18.43 -8.14 6.10
C PRO A 110 19.37 -7.18 6.87
N VAL A 111 20.18 -7.77 7.76
CA VAL A 111 21.44 -7.18 8.23
C VAL A 111 22.40 -7.10 7.04
#